data_AF-A0A932NK08-F1
#
_entry.id   AF-A0A932NK08-F1
#
_cell.length_a   1.000
_cell.length_b   1.000
_cell.length_c   1.000
_cell.angle_alpha   90.00
_cell.angle_beta   90.00
_cell.angle_gamma   90.00
#
_symmetry.space_group_name_H-M   'P 1'
#
loop_
_entity.id
_entity.type
_entity.pdbx_description
1 polymer ?
#
loop_
_entity_poly.entity_id
_entity_poly.type
_entity_poly.pdbx_seq_one_letter_code
_entity_poly.pdbx_strand_id
1 'polypeptide(L)'
;MSLKDLKKLPYLGVGLGLRRQLFQDILKHKKDIDWLEIAPENYIHRGGEPIDRIKTAMEYFPVIPHGLNLSIGGTEDFDPVLINGLKKIFKLLNPPWYSDHLCFNYVDKTYIHDLIPLPYTKEVVKLVADRVKKIQDIFQIPFLIENPSYYMILDHELSEADFISEILERSNCGLLLDINNVYVNSRNHKYDPVKFLNNLPLERTVQVHIAG
;
A
#
# COMPACT_ATOMS: atom_id res chain seq x y z
N MET A 1 8.97 5.50 -12.24
CA MET A 1 9.36 4.14 -12.63
C MET A 1 8.47 3.67 -13.77
N SER A 2 8.96 3.38 -14.98
CA SER A 2 8.06 3.12 -16.13
C SER A 2 7.24 1.82 -15.99
N LEU A 3 6.17 1.66 -16.79
CA LEU A 3 5.47 0.37 -16.93
C LEU A 3 6.42 -0.81 -17.20
N LYS A 4 7.52 -0.57 -17.92
CA LYS A 4 8.56 -1.58 -18.18
C LYS A 4 9.33 -1.95 -16.92
N ASP A 5 9.47 -1.04 -15.98
CA ASP A 5 10.17 -1.27 -14.72
C ASP A 5 9.28 -2.02 -13.72
N LEU A 6 7.97 -1.73 -13.67
CA LEU A 6 7.01 -2.53 -12.89
C LEU A 6 6.99 -3.99 -13.34
N LYS A 7 7.10 -4.24 -14.65
CA LYS A 7 7.19 -5.61 -15.21
C LYS A 7 8.49 -6.35 -14.88
N LYS A 8 9.50 -5.68 -14.32
CA LYS A 8 10.74 -6.33 -13.85
C LYS A 8 10.65 -6.74 -12.39
N LEU A 9 9.59 -6.36 -11.67
CA LEU A 9 9.40 -6.78 -10.29
C LEU A 9 9.24 -8.31 -10.23
N PRO A 10 9.77 -8.95 -9.18
CA PRO A 10 9.71 -10.40 -9.08
C PRO A 10 8.26 -10.86 -8.90
N TYR A 11 7.88 -11.91 -9.62
CA TYR A 11 6.63 -12.63 -9.35
C TYR A 11 6.83 -13.49 -8.10
N LEU A 12 6.17 -13.12 -7.00
CA LEU A 12 6.32 -13.79 -5.72
C LEU A 12 5.27 -14.88 -5.46
N GLY A 13 4.25 -15.07 -6.30
CA GLY A 13 3.20 -16.05 -6.04
C GLY A 13 2.20 -15.59 -4.95
N VAL A 14 1.75 -16.53 -4.11
CA VAL A 14 0.68 -16.32 -3.13
C VAL A 14 1.28 -16.13 -1.74
N GLY A 15 0.96 -14.99 -1.12
CA GLY A 15 1.49 -14.61 0.18
C GLY A 15 0.45 -14.59 1.29
N LEU A 16 0.94 -14.44 2.52
CA LEU A 16 0.09 -14.32 3.71
C LEU A 16 0.55 -13.15 4.58
N GLY A 17 -0.40 -12.44 5.19
CA GLY A 17 -0.09 -11.44 6.21
C GLY A 17 0.56 -12.07 7.45
N LEU A 18 1.75 -11.62 7.81
CA LEU A 18 2.42 -12.06 9.03
C LEU A 18 1.70 -11.49 10.25
N ARG A 19 1.11 -12.38 11.05
CA ARG A 19 0.46 -12.08 12.32
C ARG A 19 1.16 -12.85 13.44
N ARG A 20 1.32 -12.22 14.61
CA ARG A 20 1.98 -12.85 15.77
C ARG A 20 1.36 -14.20 16.12
N GLN A 21 0.04 -14.29 16.09
CA GLN A 21 -0.74 -15.49 16.44
C GLN A 21 -0.50 -16.65 15.47
N LEU A 22 -0.20 -16.36 14.20
CA LEU A 22 -0.03 -17.37 13.15
C LEU A 22 1.44 -17.75 12.92
N PHE A 23 2.38 -17.08 13.58
CA PHE A 23 3.80 -17.20 13.24
C PHE A 23 4.34 -18.64 13.32
N GLN A 24 3.96 -19.39 14.37
CA GLN A 24 4.42 -20.78 14.51
C GLN A 24 3.84 -21.69 13.42
N ASP A 25 2.60 -21.47 13.02
CA ASP A 25 1.98 -22.28 11.98
C ASP A 25 2.51 -21.92 10.59
N ILE A 26 2.79 -20.63 10.32
CA ILE A 26 3.50 -20.18 9.12
C ILE A 26 4.82 -20.92 8.95
N LEU A 27 5.63 -21.05 10.01
CA LEU A 27 6.90 -21.76 9.95
C LEU A 27 6.75 -23.27 9.68
N LYS A 28 5.69 -23.91 10.21
CA LYS A 28 5.38 -25.32 9.92
C LYS A 28 4.99 -25.52 8.46
N HIS A 29 4.29 -24.55 7.87
CA HIS A 29 3.74 -24.57 6.51
C HIS A 29 4.58 -23.79 5.50
N LYS A 30 5.89 -23.63 5.74
CA LYS A 30 6.78 -22.82 4.89
C LYS A 30 6.93 -23.24 3.42
N LYS A 31 6.39 -24.39 3.04
CA LYS A 31 6.36 -24.86 1.65
C LYS A 31 5.09 -24.47 0.90
N ASP A 32 4.07 -24.00 1.63
CA ASP A 32 2.74 -23.70 1.13
C ASP A 32 2.51 -22.18 0.96
N ILE A 33 3.48 -21.35 1.34
CA ILE A 33 3.42 -19.88 1.36
C ILE A 33 4.65 -19.36 0.63
N ASP A 34 4.46 -18.48 -0.35
CA ASP A 34 5.57 -18.00 -1.17
C ASP A 34 6.23 -16.73 -0.59
N TRP A 35 5.45 -15.86 0.06
CA TRP A 35 5.95 -14.62 0.67
C TRP A 35 5.06 -14.14 1.83
N LEU A 36 5.56 -13.20 2.64
CA LEU A 36 4.83 -12.64 3.77
C LEU A 36 4.68 -11.14 3.67
N GLU A 37 3.51 -10.63 4.06
CA GLU A 37 3.26 -9.20 4.19
C GLU A 37 3.38 -8.73 5.65
N ILE A 38 3.95 -7.55 5.88
CA ILE A 38 3.89 -6.86 7.17
C ILE A 38 3.39 -5.43 7.04
N ALA A 39 2.78 -4.92 8.10
CA ALA A 39 2.69 -3.48 8.33
C ALA A 39 3.96 -2.99 9.03
N PRO A 40 4.85 -2.22 8.36
CA PRO A 40 6.15 -1.85 8.92
C PRO A 40 6.03 -1.01 10.20
N GLU A 41 4.96 -0.23 10.36
CA GLU A 41 4.67 0.59 11.54
C GLU A 41 4.58 -0.22 12.83
N ASN A 42 4.17 -1.49 12.75
CA ASN A 42 4.14 -2.40 13.90
C ASN A 42 5.54 -2.75 14.45
N TYR A 43 6.60 -2.37 13.73
CA TYR A 43 7.99 -2.72 14.05
C TYR A 43 8.90 -1.49 14.19
N ILE A 44 8.44 -0.32 13.75
CA ILE A 44 9.15 0.94 13.94
C ILE A 44 9.36 1.19 15.45
N HIS A 45 10.59 1.58 15.81
CA HIS A 45 11.06 1.76 17.19
C HIS A 45 10.98 0.52 18.10
N ARG A 46 10.78 -0.68 17.54
CA ARG A 46 10.81 -1.93 18.30
C ARG A 46 12.15 -2.65 18.15
N GLY A 47 12.46 -3.47 19.16
CA GLY A 47 13.57 -4.41 19.18
C GLY A 47 13.14 -5.71 19.86
N GLY A 48 14.05 -6.68 19.98
CA GLY A 48 13.75 -7.99 20.55
C GLY A 48 12.73 -8.78 19.73
N GLU A 49 11.81 -9.46 20.40
CA GLU A 49 10.91 -10.48 19.83
C GLU A 49 10.21 -10.05 18.50
N PRO A 50 9.65 -8.83 18.34
CA PRO A 50 9.05 -8.42 17.07
C PRO A 50 10.03 -8.39 15.90
N ILE A 51 11.26 -7.90 16.12
CA ILE A 51 12.29 -7.84 15.07
C ILE A 51 12.89 -9.23 14.84
N ASP A 52 13.08 -10.03 15.89
CA ASP A 52 13.56 -11.41 15.78
C ASP A 52 12.58 -12.29 15.01
N ARG A 53 11.27 -12.03 15.14
CA ARG A 53 10.23 -12.68 14.33
C ARG A 53 10.38 -12.37 12.85
N ILE A 54 10.59 -11.10 12.48
CA ILE A 54 10.83 -10.71 11.08
C ILE A 54 12.09 -11.37 10.56
N LYS A 55 13.19 -11.31 11.31
CA LYS A 55 14.47 -11.91 10.90
C LYS A 55 14.33 -13.41 10.65
N THR A 56 13.67 -14.13 11.57
CA THR A 56 13.38 -15.55 11.40
C THR A 56 12.49 -15.81 10.17
N ALA A 57 11.49 -14.96 9.92
CA ALA A 57 10.64 -15.09 8.73
C ALA A 57 11.45 -14.91 7.43
N MET A 58 12.36 -13.94 7.41
CA MET A 58 13.23 -13.66 6.26
C MET A 58 14.19 -14.80 5.92
N GLU A 59 14.44 -15.75 6.82
CA GLU A 59 15.22 -16.96 6.51
C GLU A 59 14.49 -17.89 5.53
N TYR A 60 13.17 -17.75 5.41
CA TYR A 60 12.33 -18.64 4.61
C TYR A 60 11.51 -17.93 3.54
N PHE A 61 11.17 -16.66 3.72
CA PHE A 61 10.25 -15.93 2.86
C PHE A 61 10.77 -14.54 2.49
N PRO A 62 10.54 -14.06 1.25
CA PRO A 62 10.49 -12.62 0.99
C PRO A 62 9.45 -11.95 1.90
N VAL A 63 9.79 -10.79 2.45
CA VAL A 63 8.89 -10.02 3.32
C VAL A 63 8.64 -8.65 2.71
N ILE A 64 7.37 -8.37 2.44
CA ILE A 64 6.91 -7.17 1.72
C ILE A 64 6.21 -6.23 2.72
N PRO A 65 6.59 -4.95 2.77
CA PRO A 65 5.90 -3.96 3.59
C PRO A 65 4.68 -3.39 2.86
N HIS A 66 3.55 -3.37 3.55
CA HIS A 66 2.36 -2.62 3.20
C HIS A 66 1.98 -1.73 4.39
N GLY A 67 2.12 -0.42 4.23
CA GLY A 67 1.98 0.58 5.27
C GLY A 67 0.54 0.97 5.55
N LEU A 68 0.36 1.58 6.71
CA LEU A 68 -0.94 2.00 7.25
C LEU A 68 -1.00 3.51 7.51
N ASN A 69 0.15 4.15 7.77
CA ASN A 69 0.18 5.49 8.37
C ASN A 69 0.87 6.56 7.52
N LEU A 70 1.21 6.28 6.25
CA LEU A 70 1.96 7.23 5.45
C LEU A 70 1.18 8.52 5.15
N SER A 71 -0.16 8.47 5.15
CA SER A 71 -1.03 9.59 4.79
C SER A 71 -0.65 10.17 3.42
N ILE A 72 -0.64 9.34 2.37
CA ILE A 72 -0.15 9.76 1.05
C ILE A 72 -0.98 10.89 0.45
N GLY A 73 -2.27 10.98 0.78
CA GLY A 73 -3.15 12.08 0.40
C GLY A 73 -3.19 13.26 1.38
N GLY A 74 -2.38 13.25 2.44
CA GLY A 74 -2.28 14.37 3.38
C GLY A 74 -1.59 15.61 2.79
N THR A 75 -1.87 16.78 3.36
CA THR A 75 -1.27 18.06 2.93
C THR A 75 -0.01 18.42 3.71
N GLU A 76 0.19 17.85 4.90
CA GLU A 76 1.37 18.05 5.74
C GLU A 76 2.58 17.26 5.25
N ASP A 77 3.78 17.71 5.64
CA ASP A 77 5.01 16.95 5.42
C ASP A 77 4.94 15.56 6.09
N PHE A 78 5.59 14.58 5.47
CA PHE A 78 5.71 13.26 6.07
C PHE A 78 6.42 13.33 7.41
N ASP A 79 5.88 12.64 8.41
CA ASP A 79 6.44 12.56 9.75
C ASP A 79 7.90 12.04 9.68
N PRO A 80 8.91 12.85 10.08
CA PRO A 80 10.31 12.43 10.04
C PRO A 80 10.60 11.19 10.89
N VAL A 81 9.82 10.97 11.96
CA VAL A 81 9.94 9.80 12.83
C VAL A 81 9.52 8.54 12.06
N LEU A 82 8.35 8.59 11.41
CA LEU A 82 7.85 7.52 10.53
C LEU A 82 8.85 7.22 9.41
N ILE A 83 9.28 8.24 8.66
CA ILE A 83 10.20 8.07 7.53
C ILE A 83 11.53 7.42 7.97
N ASN A 84 12.11 7.87 9.08
CA ASN A 84 13.34 7.27 9.61
C ASN A 84 13.14 5.84 10.12
N GLY A 85 11.96 5.54 10.69
CA GLY A 85 11.56 4.19 11.06
C GLY A 85 11.47 3.27 9.84
N LEU A 86 10.74 3.70 8.81
CA LEU A 86 10.60 2.97 7.54
C LEU A 86 11.96 2.72 6.87
N LYS A 87 12.86 3.72 6.83
CA LYS A 87 14.23 3.52 6.31
C LYS A 87 14.97 2.39 7.02
N LYS A 88 14.84 2.26 8.34
CA LYS A 88 15.48 1.18 9.10
C LYS A 88 14.87 -0.18 8.78
N ILE A 89 13.55 -0.24 8.68
CA ILE A 89 12.84 -1.48 8.32
C ILE A 89 13.17 -1.88 6.88
N PHE A 90 13.14 -0.96 5.91
CA PHE A 90 13.43 -1.27 4.52
C PHE A 90 14.89 -1.64 4.30
N LYS A 91 15.82 -1.08 5.09
CA LYS A 91 17.22 -1.54 5.10
C LYS A 91 17.35 -2.99 5.58
N LEU A 92 16.51 -3.40 6.54
CA LEU A 92 16.47 -4.78 7.00
C LEU A 92 15.85 -5.69 5.93
N LEU A 93 14.66 -5.34 5.43
CA LEU A 93 13.88 -6.19 4.53
C LEU A 93 14.44 -6.25 3.09
N ASN A 94 15.05 -5.15 2.62
CA ASN A 94 15.40 -4.93 1.21
C ASN A 94 14.27 -5.33 0.24
N PRO A 95 13.05 -4.77 0.40
CA PRO A 95 11.89 -5.28 -0.29
C PRO A 95 11.87 -4.83 -1.76
N PRO A 96 11.30 -5.65 -2.67
CA PRO A 96 11.16 -5.28 -4.06
C PRO A 96 10.18 -4.13 -4.29
N TRP A 97 9.21 -3.89 -3.39
CA TRP A 97 8.31 -2.73 -3.42
C TRP A 97 7.81 -2.39 -2.01
N TYR A 98 7.16 -1.24 -1.88
CA TYR A 98 6.42 -0.78 -0.69
C TYR A 98 5.06 -0.24 -1.12
N SER A 99 3.99 -0.57 -0.42
CA SER A 99 2.64 -0.06 -0.71
C SER A 99 2.04 0.69 0.48
N ASP A 100 1.09 1.59 0.22
CA ASP A 100 0.26 2.22 1.26
C ASP A 100 -1.11 2.63 0.68
N HIS A 101 -2.04 3.01 1.55
CA HIS A 101 -3.43 3.31 1.21
C HIS A 101 -3.57 4.68 0.54
N LEU A 102 -4.41 4.78 -0.49
CA LEU A 102 -4.80 6.04 -1.12
C LEU A 102 -5.81 6.82 -0.27
N CYS A 103 -5.36 7.31 0.87
CA CYS A 103 -6.16 8.08 1.82
C CYS A 103 -5.31 9.14 2.52
N PHE A 104 -5.92 9.88 3.44
CA PHE A 104 -5.19 10.63 4.45
C PHE A 104 -5.63 10.21 5.85
N ASN A 105 -4.70 10.28 6.80
CA ASN A 105 -4.95 9.89 8.18
C ASN A 105 -4.09 10.71 9.16
N TYR A 106 -3.64 11.88 8.74
CA TYR A 106 -2.85 12.81 9.54
C TYR A 106 -3.24 14.25 9.23
N VAL A 107 -3.72 14.98 10.23
CA VAL A 107 -4.16 16.38 10.15
C VAL A 107 -3.84 17.08 11.47
N ASP A 108 -3.39 18.33 11.38
CA ASP A 108 -2.99 19.18 12.50
C ASP A 108 -2.05 18.46 13.48
N LYS A 109 -1.02 17.83 12.91
CA LYS A 109 -0.01 17.03 13.63
C LYS A 109 -0.56 15.83 14.41
N THR A 110 -1.78 15.39 14.10
CA THR A 110 -2.49 14.33 14.82
C THR A 110 -2.85 13.20 13.88
N TYR A 111 -2.53 11.96 14.29
CA TYR A 111 -2.97 10.77 13.56
C TYR A 111 -4.46 10.53 13.80
N ILE A 112 -5.21 10.52 12.71
CA ILE A 112 -6.57 10.07 12.66
C ILE A 112 -6.49 8.56 12.48
N HIS A 113 -6.98 7.77 13.44
CA HIS A 113 -6.91 6.32 13.40
C HIS A 113 -7.96 5.70 12.44
N ASP A 114 -8.08 6.29 11.26
CA ASP A 114 -9.05 5.95 10.21
C ASP A 114 -8.48 6.33 8.84
N LEU A 115 -8.98 5.68 7.78
CA LEU A 115 -8.59 5.95 6.39
C LEU A 115 -9.57 6.97 5.81
N ILE A 116 -9.24 8.26 5.91
CA ILE A 116 -10.16 9.31 5.47
C ILE A 116 -10.15 9.40 3.93
N PRO A 117 -11.32 9.35 3.27
CA PRO A 117 -11.40 9.38 1.81
C PRO A 117 -10.90 10.70 1.26
N LEU A 118 -10.45 10.67 0.01
CA LEU A 118 -9.96 11.85 -0.71
C LEU A 118 -11.03 12.43 -1.64
N PRO A 119 -11.06 13.76 -1.86
CA PRO A 119 -11.81 14.34 -2.97
C PRO A 119 -11.17 13.92 -4.29
N TYR A 120 -11.99 13.52 -5.28
CA TYR A 120 -11.51 13.07 -6.59
C TYR A 120 -11.40 14.25 -7.56
N THR A 121 -10.55 15.22 -7.23
CA THR A 121 -10.30 16.42 -8.03
C THR A 121 -8.91 16.39 -8.67
N LYS A 122 -8.72 17.17 -9.74
CA LYS A 122 -7.40 17.27 -10.41
C LYS A 122 -6.32 17.86 -9.51
N GLU A 123 -6.70 18.70 -8.55
CA GLU A 123 -5.77 19.25 -7.56
C GLU A 123 -5.23 18.14 -6.64
N VAL A 124 -6.11 17.28 -6.13
CA VAL A 124 -5.72 16.17 -5.27
C VAL A 124 -4.89 15.14 -6.04
N VAL A 125 -5.21 14.87 -7.31
CA VAL A 125 -4.36 14.05 -8.19
C VAL A 125 -2.93 14.57 -8.21
N LYS A 126 -2.74 15.88 -8.41
CA LYS A 126 -1.41 16.50 -8.44
C LYS A 126 -0.70 16.36 -7.10
N LEU A 127 -1.40 16.66 -6.00
CA LEU A 127 -0.88 16.53 -4.63
C LEU A 127 -0.37 15.12 -4.36
N VAL A 128 -1.21 14.11 -4.57
CA VAL A 128 -0.85 12.71 -4.34
C VAL A 128 0.31 12.29 -5.25
N ALA A 129 0.26 12.64 -6.53
CA ALA A 129 1.30 12.22 -7.47
C ALA A 129 2.69 12.80 -7.11
N ASP A 130 2.75 14.06 -6.67
CA ASP A 130 4.00 14.69 -6.22
C ASP A 130 4.50 14.07 -4.91
N ARG A 131 3.59 13.71 -3.99
CA ARG A 131 3.92 13.01 -2.74
C ARG A 131 4.43 11.60 -2.99
N VAL A 132 3.84 10.86 -3.92
CA VAL A 132 4.32 9.53 -4.34
C VAL A 132 5.74 9.64 -4.93
N LYS A 133 6.02 10.65 -5.76
CA LYS A 133 7.39 10.89 -6.25
C LYS A 133 8.36 11.13 -5.10
N LYS A 134 8.01 11.98 -4.13
CA LYS A 134 8.83 12.23 -2.93
C LYS A 134 9.14 10.94 -2.16
N ILE A 135 8.17 10.04 -2.01
CA ILE A 135 8.36 8.74 -1.34
C ILE A 135 9.28 7.80 -2.12
N GLN A 136 9.08 7.70 -3.43
CA GLN A 136 9.98 6.93 -4.31
C GLN A 136 11.41 7.50 -4.25
N ASP A 137 11.57 8.82 -4.21
CA ASP A 137 12.88 9.47 -4.11
C ASP A 137 13.53 9.23 -2.73
N ILE A 138 12.74 9.20 -1.65
CA ILE A 138 13.25 8.97 -0.28
C ILE A 138 13.74 7.53 -0.09
N PHE A 139 12.97 6.55 -0.57
CA PHE A 139 13.25 5.13 -0.32
C PHE A 139 14.01 4.45 -1.44
N GLN A 140 13.99 5.00 -2.67
CA GLN A 140 14.60 4.42 -3.87
C GLN A 140 14.08 3.00 -4.17
N ILE A 141 12.80 2.76 -3.85
CA ILE A 141 12.10 1.48 -4.02
C ILE A 141 10.77 1.79 -4.75
N PRO A 142 10.27 0.90 -5.63
CA PRO A 142 8.94 1.04 -6.21
C PRO A 142 7.86 1.26 -5.14
N PHE A 143 7.01 2.25 -5.36
CA PHE A 143 5.85 2.50 -4.50
C PHE A 143 4.57 2.03 -5.18
N LEU A 144 3.63 1.48 -4.41
CA LEU A 144 2.29 1.13 -4.87
C LEU A 144 1.25 1.89 -4.04
N ILE A 145 0.19 2.36 -4.69
CA ILE A 145 -1.00 2.83 -3.99
C ILE A 145 -2.05 1.72 -3.95
N GLU A 146 -2.76 1.61 -2.83
CA GLU A 146 -3.91 0.71 -2.68
C GLU A 146 -5.23 1.48 -2.75
N ASN A 147 -6.26 0.90 -3.37
CA ASN A 147 -7.63 1.41 -3.32
C ASN A 147 -8.30 1.05 -1.98
N PRO A 148 -8.56 2.02 -1.08
CA PRO A 148 -9.19 1.72 0.20
C PRO A 148 -10.71 1.56 0.04
N SER A 149 -11.34 0.90 1.03
CA SER A 149 -12.78 1.09 1.23
C SER A 149 -13.07 2.49 1.77
N TYR A 150 -14.24 3.06 1.43
CA TYR A 150 -14.61 4.40 1.90
C TYR A 150 -16.11 4.49 2.27
N TYR A 151 -16.40 5.25 3.31
CA TYR A 151 -17.75 5.39 3.87
C TYR A 151 -18.52 6.62 3.35
N MET A 152 -17.84 7.57 2.70
CA MET A 152 -18.47 8.76 2.11
C MET A 152 -17.73 9.22 0.86
N ILE A 153 -18.48 9.79 -0.07
CA ILE A 153 -17.94 10.44 -1.27
C ILE A 153 -17.80 11.93 -0.95
N LEU A 154 -16.59 12.45 -1.15
CA LEU A 154 -16.29 13.87 -1.05
C LEU A 154 -16.55 14.57 -2.39
N ASP A 155 -16.13 15.83 -2.51
CA ASP A 155 -16.18 16.52 -3.79
C ASP A 155 -15.40 15.75 -4.89
N HIS A 156 -15.95 15.71 -6.09
CA HIS A 156 -15.44 14.86 -7.17
C HIS A 156 -15.68 15.49 -8.54
N GLU A 157 -14.60 15.57 -9.32
CA GLU A 157 -14.59 15.97 -10.73
C GLU A 157 -14.33 14.77 -11.64
N LEU A 158 -13.69 13.74 -11.08
CA LEU A 158 -13.26 12.51 -11.72
C LEU A 158 -14.03 11.33 -11.14
N SER A 159 -14.17 10.26 -11.92
CA SER A 159 -14.54 8.97 -11.34
C SER A 159 -13.39 8.44 -10.47
N GLU A 160 -13.67 7.52 -9.54
CA GLU A 160 -12.63 6.87 -8.73
C GLU A 160 -11.57 6.19 -9.63
N ALA A 161 -12.00 5.53 -10.71
CA ALA A 161 -11.11 4.88 -11.66
C ALA A 161 -10.22 5.90 -12.39
N ASP A 162 -10.78 7.03 -12.85
CA ASP A 162 -10.00 8.10 -13.51
C ASP A 162 -9.03 8.76 -12.52
N PHE A 163 -9.46 8.98 -11.27
CA PHE A 163 -8.63 9.54 -10.21
C PHE A 163 -7.40 8.67 -9.93
N ILE A 164 -7.61 7.36 -9.72
CA ILE A 164 -6.52 6.40 -9.53
C ILE A 164 -5.62 6.35 -10.77
N SER A 165 -6.21 6.29 -11.97
CA SER A 165 -5.47 6.24 -13.24
C SER A 165 -4.54 7.43 -13.40
N GLU A 166 -5.04 8.65 -13.20
CA GLU A 166 -4.23 9.86 -13.34
C GLU A 166 -3.08 9.90 -12.32
N ILE A 167 -3.30 9.45 -11.07
CA ILE A 167 -2.23 9.39 -10.05
C ILE A 167 -1.15 8.40 -10.50
N LEU A 168 -1.54 7.19 -10.91
CA LEU A 168 -0.62 6.14 -11.35
C LEU A 168 0.22 6.60 -12.54
N GLU A 169 -0.39 7.28 -13.51
CA GLU A 169 0.31 7.82 -14.68
C GLU A 169 1.28 8.94 -14.32
N ARG A 170 0.84 9.94 -13.56
CA ARG A 170 1.63 11.14 -13.23
C ARG A 170 2.80 10.85 -12.29
N SER A 171 2.62 9.92 -11.36
CA SER A 171 3.64 9.52 -10.38
C SER A 171 4.49 8.33 -10.82
N ASN A 172 3.99 7.61 -11.82
CA ASN A 172 4.65 6.44 -12.38
C ASN A 172 4.96 5.40 -11.29
N CYS A 173 3.97 5.17 -10.42
CA CYS A 173 3.93 4.14 -9.39
C CYS A 173 3.05 2.96 -9.85
N GLY A 174 3.03 1.89 -9.05
CA GLY A 174 2.19 0.72 -9.31
C GLY A 174 0.90 0.74 -8.49
N LEU A 175 0.05 -0.25 -8.75
CA LEU A 175 -1.22 -0.46 -8.04
C LEU A 175 -1.13 -1.72 -7.19
N LEU A 176 -1.51 -1.59 -5.92
CA LEU A 176 -1.98 -2.71 -5.12
C LEU A 176 -3.50 -2.71 -5.25
N LEU A 177 -4.05 -3.71 -5.94
CA LEU A 177 -5.50 -3.79 -6.13
C LEU A 177 -6.13 -4.63 -5.01
N ASP A 178 -6.90 -4.00 -4.14
CA ASP A 178 -7.73 -4.73 -3.18
C ASP A 178 -9.12 -4.99 -3.79
N ILE A 179 -9.36 -6.25 -4.15
CA ILE A 179 -10.62 -6.71 -4.76
C ILE A 179 -11.77 -6.65 -3.76
N ASN A 180 -11.48 -6.88 -2.48
CA ASN A 180 -12.48 -6.80 -1.42
C ASN A 180 -12.98 -5.38 -1.24
N ASN A 181 -12.07 -4.40 -1.26
CA ASN A 181 -12.44 -2.99 -1.19
C ASN A 181 -13.29 -2.58 -2.39
N VAL A 182 -12.99 -3.06 -3.61
CA VAL A 182 -13.85 -2.85 -4.78
C VAL A 182 -15.25 -3.42 -4.54
N TYR A 183 -15.35 -4.65 -4.03
CA TYR A 183 -16.63 -5.24 -3.72
C TYR A 183 -17.39 -4.44 -2.66
N VAL A 184 -16.77 -4.13 -1.51
CA VAL A 184 -17.36 -3.35 -0.42
C VAL A 184 -17.85 -1.99 -0.91
N ASN A 185 -17.02 -1.26 -1.66
CA ASN A 185 -17.38 0.05 -2.21
C ASN A 185 -18.55 -0.07 -3.21
N SER A 186 -18.58 -1.12 -4.05
CA SER A 186 -19.71 -1.37 -4.96
C SER A 186 -21.03 -1.59 -4.21
N ARG A 187 -20.98 -2.22 -3.04
CA ARG A 187 -22.16 -2.43 -2.17
C ARG A 187 -22.58 -1.13 -1.48
N ASN A 188 -21.61 -0.36 -0.97
CA ASN A 188 -21.87 0.89 -0.26
C ASN A 188 -22.41 1.98 -1.20
N HIS A 189 -21.82 2.11 -2.39
CA HIS A 189 -22.04 3.22 -3.32
C HIS A 189 -22.84 2.82 -4.57
N LYS A 190 -23.28 1.55 -4.65
CA LYS A 190 -24.21 1.02 -5.66
C LYS A 190 -23.70 1.18 -7.11
N TYR A 191 -22.43 0.86 -7.34
CA TYR A 191 -21.85 0.79 -8.69
C TYR A 191 -21.58 -0.65 -9.13
N ASP A 192 -21.28 -0.85 -10.41
CA ASP A 192 -20.88 -2.16 -10.97
C ASP A 192 -19.37 -2.37 -10.77
N PRO A 193 -18.94 -3.34 -9.95
CA PRO A 193 -17.52 -3.58 -9.67
C PRO A 193 -16.75 -4.08 -10.90
N VAL A 194 -17.38 -4.81 -11.81
CA VAL A 194 -16.72 -5.28 -13.04
C VAL A 194 -16.47 -4.13 -13.99
N LYS A 195 -17.45 -3.21 -14.12
CA LYS A 195 -17.27 -1.98 -14.89
C LYS A 195 -16.16 -1.10 -14.30
N PHE A 196 -16.10 -0.98 -12.98
CA PHE A 196 -15.02 -0.26 -12.31
C PHE A 196 -13.65 -0.87 -12.63
N LEU A 197 -13.49 -2.19 -12.49
CA LEU A 197 -12.24 -2.89 -12.81
C LEU A 197 -11.82 -2.72 -14.27
N ASN A 198 -12.77 -2.78 -15.21
CA ASN A 198 -12.50 -2.57 -16.65
C ASN A 198 -12.00 -1.16 -16.98
N ASN A 199 -12.28 -0.19 -16.12
CA ASN A 199 -11.84 1.20 -16.28
C ASN A 199 -10.52 1.50 -15.54
N LEU A 200 -9.99 0.56 -14.75
CA LEU A 200 -8.69 0.70 -14.10
C LEU A 200 -7.55 0.25 -15.02
N PRO A 201 -6.35 0.85 -14.92
CA PRO A 201 -5.16 0.46 -15.68
C PRO A 201 -4.51 -0.76 -15.02
N LEU A 202 -5.17 -1.92 -15.14
CA LEU A 202 -4.78 -3.17 -14.46
C LEU A 202 -3.39 -3.67 -14.88
N GLU A 203 -2.83 -3.20 -15.99
CA GLU A 203 -1.44 -3.46 -16.36
C GLU A 203 -0.40 -2.84 -15.40
N ARG A 204 -0.83 -1.95 -14.50
CA ARG A 204 -0.02 -1.38 -13.40
C ARG A 204 -0.15 -2.15 -12.09
N THR A 205 -1.03 -3.14 -12.03
CA THR A 205 -1.21 -3.97 -10.82
C THR A 205 0.03 -4.83 -10.59
N VAL A 206 0.66 -4.63 -9.44
CA VAL A 206 1.83 -5.39 -8.98
C VAL A 206 1.43 -6.41 -7.92
N GLN A 207 0.48 -6.04 -7.06
CA GLN A 207 0.00 -6.86 -5.95
C GLN A 207 -1.52 -6.82 -5.92
N VAL A 208 -2.13 -7.92 -5.49
CA VAL A 208 -3.58 -8.03 -5.32
C VAL A 208 -3.88 -8.47 -3.90
N HIS A 209 -4.76 -7.75 -3.22
CA HIS A 209 -5.38 -8.22 -1.99
C HIS A 209 -6.71 -8.90 -2.29
N ILE A 210 -6.90 -10.04 -1.64
CA ILE A 210 -8.15 -10.77 -1.57
C ILE A 210 -8.33 -11.22 -0.12
N ALA A 211 -9.51 -10.97 0.41
CA ALA A 211 -9.92 -11.43 1.72
C ALA A 211 -11.33 -12.06 1.60
N GLY A 212 -11.87 -12.60 2.68
CA GLY A 212 -13.21 -13.21 2.70
C GLY A 212 -13.86 -13.04 4.06
#